data_AF-A0A849WF92-F1
#
_entry.id   AF-A0A849WF92-F1
#
_cell.length_a   1.000
_cell.length_b   1.000
_cell.length_c   1.000
_cell.angle_alpha   90.00
_cell.angle_beta   90.00
_cell.angle_gamma   90.00
#
_symmetry.space_group_name_H-M   'P 1'
#
loop_
_entity.id
_entity.type
_entity.pdbx_description
1 polymer ?
#
loop_
_entity_poly.entity_id
_entity_poly.type
_entity_poly.pdbx_seq_one_letter_code
_entity_poly.pdbx_strand_id
1 'polypeptide(L)'
;MRKFFLILFLACLIPVFAVGPIGEYYVVNWVNNGMHVLQNNSVLRSWSTGGNRELAVVVEGNSVKTMGYDYNAYGREYSLSGTVLGPSYTNPFSGIGFHDGATDGTYFYSWAWHNQTLYRFDKNWANGTALFGLSGKSRLAITYDPTNNSLWLSGYNDASYTMQNYTLSGSLITSFSVADYNTGGLAMDYNDGTLWYSVSGGETFRQYSRTGTLLQTVTISGAGSGIWGGEFKFNSTVPEPSSLAMLFLTLLSWFFFRNKQ
;
A
#
# COMPACT_ATOMS: atom_id res chain seq x y z
N MET A 1 -1.88 -22.22 -57.94
CA MET A 1 -1.34 -22.25 -56.56
C MET A 1 -1.03 -20.82 -56.11
N ARG A 2 -1.98 -20.17 -55.42
CA ARG A 2 -1.81 -18.80 -54.91
C ARG A 2 -1.19 -18.87 -53.51
N LYS A 3 0.04 -18.38 -53.35
CA LYS A 3 0.71 -18.22 -52.05
C LYS A 3 0.06 -17.04 -51.33
N PHE A 4 -0.72 -17.32 -50.29
CA PHE A 4 -1.26 -16.31 -49.38
C PHE A 4 -0.13 -15.88 -48.43
N PHE A 5 0.41 -14.67 -48.61
CA PHE A 5 1.27 -14.03 -47.62
C PHE A 5 0.37 -13.50 -46.51
N LEU A 6 0.31 -14.22 -45.39
CA LEU A 6 -0.31 -13.72 -44.17
C LEU A 6 0.74 -12.83 -43.47
N ILE A 7 0.66 -11.52 -43.70
CA ILE A 7 1.41 -10.54 -42.91
C ILE A 7 0.77 -10.51 -41.53
N LEU A 8 1.39 -11.17 -40.56
CA LEU A 8 1.01 -11.08 -39.16
C LEU A 8 1.45 -9.70 -38.66
N PHE A 9 0.53 -8.73 -38.64
CA PHE A 9 0.76 -7.47 -37.94
C PHE A 9 0.81 -7.79 -36.45
N LEU A 10 2.02 -7.93 -35.91
CA LEU A 10 2.25 -7.96 -34.48
C LEU A 10 1.99 -6.53 -33.98
N ALA A 11 0.74 -6.22 -33.69
CA ALA A 11 0.39 -4.99 -33.00
C ALA A 11 1.10 -5.04 -31.65
N CYS A 12 2.18 -4.28 -31.52
CA CYS A 12 2.84 -4.05 -30.24
C CYS A 12 1.82 -3.27 -29.41
N LEU A 13 1.00 -3.98 -28.64
CA LEU A 13 0.15 -3.41 -27.61
C LEU A 13 1.11 -2.85 -26.57
N ILE A 14 1.50 -1.59 -26.74
CA ILE A 14 2.16 -0.84 -25.68
C ILE A 14 1.09 -0.72 -24.59
N PRO A 15 1.27 -1.35 -23.41
CA PRO A 15 0.30 -1.18 -22.35
C PRO A 15 0.26 0.30 -22.01
N VAL A 16 -0.91 0.92 -22.18
CA VAL A 16 -1.16 2.23 -21.60
C VAL A 16 -1.20 1.98 -20.10
N PHE A 17 -0.13 2.33 -19.40
CA PHE A 17 -0.13 2.29 -17.95
C PHE A 17 -1.21 3.25 -17.46
N ALA A 18 -2.14 2.75 -16.63
CA ALA A 18 -3.06 3.61 -15.92
C ALA A 18 -2.23 4.64 -15.13
N VAL A 19 -2.59 5.91 -15.20
CA VAL A 19 -1.92 6.96 -14.43
C VAL A 19 -2.49 6.93 -13.02
N GLY A 20 -1.66 6.64 -12.02
CA GLY A 20 -2.06 6.54 -10.62
C GLY A 20 -2.33 5.11 -10.16
N PRO A 21 -2.78 4.93 -8.90
CA PRO A 21 -3.04 3.61 -8.31
C PRO A 21 -4.01 2.77 -9.15
N ILE A 22 -3.68 1.49 -9.38
CA ILE A 22 -4.58 0.57 -10.07
C ILE A 22 -5.65 0.08 -9.09
N GLY A 23 -5.22 -0.32 -7.90
CA GLY A 23 -6.11 -0.62 -6.78
C GLY A 23 -6.75 0.65 -6.20
N GLU A 24 -7.82 0.47 -5.44
CA GLU A 24 -8.36 1.56 -4.62
C GLU A 24 -7.44 1.77 -3.41
N TYR A 25 -6.85 2.95 -3.35
CA TYR A 25 -5.89 3.36 -2.33
C TYR A 25 -6.57 4.26 -1.31
N TYR A 26 -6.74 3.76 -0.09
CA TYR A 26 -7.43 4.45 0.99
C TYR A 26 -6.40 5.24 1.79
N VAL A 27 -6.55 6.56 1.84
CA VAL A 27 -5.62 7.44 2.55
C VAL A 27 -6.32 8.16 3.70
N VAL A 28 -5.55 8.39 4.77
CA VAL A 28 -5.99 9.11 5.96
C VAL A 28 -5.15 10.36 6.10
N ASN A 29 -5.83 11.51 6.06
CA ASN A 29 -5.20 12.81 6.25
C ASN A 29 -5.00 13.05 7.75
N TRP A 30 -4.05 13.93 8.08
CA TRP A 30 -3.64 14.19 9.45
C TRP A 30 -4.84 14.41 10.37
N VAL A 31 -4.91 13.62 11.44
CA VAL A 31 -5.76 13.82 12.63
C VAL A 31 -7.12 14.46 12.30
N ASN A 32 -8.05 13.61 11.84
CA ASN A 32 -9.45 13.96 11.53
C ASN A 32 -9.68 14.91 10.35
N ASN A 33 -8.67 15.16 9.51
CA ASN A 33 -8.84 15.96 8.29
C ASN A 33 -9.54 15.21 7.14
N GLY A 34 -10.08 14.02 7.41
CA GLY A 34 -10.83 13.22 6.46
C GLY A 34 -10.05 12.03 5.91
N MET A 35 -10.78 11.23 5.13
CA MET A 35 -10.26 10.08 4.41
C MET A 35 -10.67 10.18 2.95
N HIS A 36 -9.80 9.67 2.07
CA HIS A 36 -10.04 9.64 0.63
C HIS A 36 -9.77 8.25 0.07
N VAL A 37 -10.48 7.91 -1.01
CA VAL A 37 -10.16 6.77 -1.86
C VAL A 37 -9.64 7.31 -3.18
N LEU A 38 -8.41 6.94 -3.49
CA LEU A 38 -7.72 7.33 -4.70
C LEU A 38 -7.70 6.13 -5.64
N GLN A 39 -7.95 6.37 -6.92
CA GLN A 39 -7.72 5.37 -7.96
C GLN A 39 -7.49 6.11 -9.27
N ASN A 40 -6.56 5.61 -10.08
CA ASN A 40 -6.06 6.32 -11.23
C ASN A 40 -5.64 7.75 -10.80
N ASN A 41 -6.02 8.77 -11.57
CA ASN A 41 -5.64 10.16 -11.33
C ASN A 41 -6.75 10.99 -10.67
N SER A 42 -7.58 10.40 -9.81
CA SER A 42 -8.68 11.11 -9.16
C SER A 42 -9.00 10.60 -7.76
N VAL A 43 -9.58 11.49 -6.95
CA VAL A 43 -10.32 11.10 -5.75
C VAL A 43 -11.67 10.51 -6.14
N LEU A 44 -11.88 9.23 -5.87
CA LEU A 44 -13.15 8.55 -6.14
C LEU A 44 -14.20 8.88 -5.09
N ARG A 45 -13.79 8.91 -3.83
CA ARG A 45 -14.67 9.05 -2.66
C ARG A 45 -13.92 9.77 -1.55
N SER A 46 -14.68 10.47 -0.72
CA SER A 46 -14.19 11.17 0.46
C SER A 46 -15.22 11.09 1.57
N TRP A 47 -14.77 11.02 2.82
CA TRP A 47 -15.64 11.14 3.98
C TRP A 47 -14.90 11.71 5.20
N SER A 48 -15.69 12.22 6.14
CA SER A 48 -15.20 12.66 7.43
C SER A 48 -14.90 11.46 8.33
N THR A 49 -13.84 11.56 9.11
CA THR A 49 -13.51 10.64 10.21
C THR A 49 -14.60 10.65 11.28
N GLY A 50 -15.08 9.48 11.71
CA GLY A 50 -16.02 9.26 12.82
C GLY A 50 -15.37 8.88 14.15
N GLY A 51 -14.04 8.77 14.15
CA GLY A 51 -13.16 8.53 15.29
C GLY A 51 -12.57 9.81 15.86
N ASN A 52 -11.52 9.65 16.65
CA ASN A 52 -10.71 10.72 17.20
C ASN A 52 -9.24 10.44 16.89
N ARG A 53 -8.62 11.32 16.09
CA ARG A 53 -7.22 11.26 15.67
C ARG A 53 -6.86 9.97 14.95
N GLU A 54 -7.73 9.53 14.05
CA GLU A 54 -7.54 8.32 13.25
C GLU A 54 -6.33 8.50 12.33
N LEU A 55 -5.41 7.53 12.30
CA LEU A 55 -4.25 7.57 11.39
C LEU A 55 -3.93 6.17 10.85
N ALA A 56 -3.52 5.24 11.73
CA ALA A 56 -3.26 3.86 11.32
C ALA A 56 -4.51 3.27 10.66
N VAL A 57 -4.36 2.71 9.46
CA VAL A 57 -5.46 2.24 8.62
C VAL A 57 -5.14 0.86 8.06
N VAL A 58 -6.15 0.01 8.02
CA VAL A 58 -6.11 -1.28 7.34
C VAL A 58 -7.38 -1.40 6.48
N VAL A 59 -7.25 -1.95 5.28
CA VAL A 59 -8.37 -2.24 4.40
C VAL A 59 -8.39 -3.74 4.12
N GLU A 60 -9.43 -4.44 4.58
CA GLU A 60 -9.54 -5.88 4.37
C GLU A 60 -11.02 -6.29 4.22
N GLY A 61 -11.26 -7.35 3.43
CA GLY A 61 -12.62 -7.81 3.18
C GLY A 61 -13.49 -6.68 2.62
N ASN A 62 -14.53 -6.28 3.37
CA ASN A 62 -15.45 -5.22 2.97
C ASN A 62 -15.43 -4.00 3.90
N SER A 63 -14.37 -3.83 4.70
CA SER A 63 -14.25 -2.71 5.61
C SER A 63 -12.88 -2.03 5.60
N VAL A 64 -12.90 -0.77 6.03
CA VAL A 64 -11.74 0.04 6.39
C VAL A 64 -11.73 0.16 7.89
N LYS A 65 -10.63 -0.20 8.54
CA LYS A 65 -10.50 -0.16 10.00
C LYS A 65 -9.33 0.73 10.36
N THR A 66 -9.59 1.74 11.17
CA THR A 66 -8.57 2.67 11.65
C THR A 66 -8.27 2.45 13.12
N MET A 67 -7.16 2.98 13.62
CA MET A 67 -6.89 3.13 15.04
C MET A 67 -6.52 4.59 15.35
N GLY A 68 -6.80 5.02 16.57
CA GLY A 68 -6.38 6.32 17.06
C GLY A 68 -4.86 6.43 17.11
N TYR A 69 -4.34 7.60 16.78
CA TYR A 69 -2.90 7.86 16.74
C TYR A 69 -2.26 7.67 18.10
N ASP A 70 -2.71 8.40 19.12
CA ASP A 70 -2.12 8.46 20.46
C ASP A 70 -3.02 7.89 21.55
N TYR A 71 -2.51 7.88 22.78
CA TYR A 71 -3.18 7.26 23.92
C TYR A 71 -4.63 7.76 24.10
N ASN A 72 -5.57 6.82 24.24
CA ASN A 72 -7.02 7.04 24.34
C ASN A 72 -7.70 7.66 23.10
N ALA A 73 -6.95 8.03 22.06
CA ALA A 73 -7.54 8.28 20.76
C ALA A 73 -8.14 6.98 20.20
N TYR A 74 -9.10 7.09 19.28
CA TYR A 74 -9.78 5.91 18.76
C TYR A 74 -10.13 6.00 17.27
N GLY A 75 -9.97 4.87 16.59
CA GLY A 75 -10.43 4.66 15.23
C GLY A 75 -11.85 4.12 15.16
N ARG A 76 -12.28 3.78 13.96
CA ARG A 76 -13.59 3.22 13.63
C ARG A 76 -13.47 2.16 12.55
N GLU A 77 -14.53 1.37 12.41
CA GLU A 77 -14.77 0.55 11.24
C GLU A 77 -15.74 1.26 10.29
N TYR A 78 -15.37 1.31 9.01
CA TYR A 78 -16.18 1.85 7.92
C TYR A 78 -16.43 0.79 6.86
N SER A 79 -17.52 0.96 6.11
CA SER A 79 -17.65 0.34 4.79
C SER A 79 -16.60 0.90 3.83
N LEU A 80 -16.40 0.22 2.70
CA LEU A 80 -15.54 0.72 1.61
C LEU A 80 -16.00 2.08 1.00
N SER A 81 -17.21 2.53 1.36
CA SER A 81 -17.79 3.82 0.96
C SER A 81 -17.83 4.86 2.10
N GLY A 82 -17.24 4.57 3.26
CA GLY A 82 -17.12 5.54 4.36
C GLY A 82 -18.27 5.58 5.37
N THR A 83 -19.19 4.61 5.33
CA THR A 83 -20.26 4.52 6.34
C THR A 83 -19.73 3.82 7.58
N VAL A 84 -19.87 4.42 8.77
CA VAL A 84 -19.47 3.79 10.04
C VAL A 84 -20.29 2.51 10.28
N LEU A 85 -19.63 1.38 10.52
CA LEU A 85 -20.25 0.07 10.69
C LEU A 85 -20.21 -0.47 12.12
N GLY A 86 -19.23 -0.06 12.91
CA GLY A 86 -18.81 -0.86 14.06
C GLY A 86 -18.26 -0.06 15.25
N PRO A 87 -17.62 -0.77 16.19
CA PRO A 87 -17.13 -0.18 17.43
C PRO A 87 -15.96 0.79 17.21
N SER A 88 -15.58 1.49 18.28
CA SER A 88 -14.34 2.25 18.32
C SER A 88 -13.13 1.35 18.57
N TYR A 89 -11.99 1.71 18.01
CA TYR A 89 -10.70 1.05 18.21
C TYR A 89 -9.72 1.97 18.93
N THR A 90 -9.73 1.93 20.26
CA THR A 90 -8.91 2.81 21.11
C THR A 90 -7.46 2.35 21.13
N ASN A 91 -6.52 3.29 20.97
CA ASN A 91 -5.11 3.03 21.21
C ASN A 91 -4.84 2.94 22.73
N PRO A 92 -4.47 1.76 23.26
CA PRO A 92 -4.31 1.57 24.70
C PRO A 92 -2.91 1.98 25.21
N PHE A 93 -1.99 2.39 24.34
CA PHE A 93 -0.59 2.57 24.69
C PHE A 93 -0.26 4.03 25.03
N SER A 94 0.06 4.29 26.30
CA SER A 94 0.51 5.60 26.74
C SER A 94 1.85 5.99 26.10
N GLY A 95 1.94 7.20 25.54
CA GLY A 95 3.15 7.73 24.91
C GLY A 95 3.55 7.08 23.58
N ILE A 96 2.70 6.22 23.00
CA ILE A 96 2.96 5.53 21.74
C ILE A 96 1.99 6.03 20.66
N GLY A 97 2.54 6.23 19.47
CA GLY A 97 1.87 6.86 18.33
C GLY A 97 1.94 5.96 17.11
N PHE A 98 0.80 5.64 16.52
CA PHE A 98 0.67 4.76 15.35
C PHE A 98 0.16 5.55 14.14
N HIS A 99 1.05 5.84 13.19
CA HIS A 99 0.72 6.70 12.04
C HIS A 99 0.09 5.93 10.88
N ASP A 100 0.47 4.68 10.69
CA ASP A 100 0.06 3.88 9.55
C ASP A 100 -0.17 2.42 9.97
N GLY A 101 -0.88 1.67 9.15
CA GLY A 101 -1.27 0.28 9.43
C GLY A 101 -0.97 -0.64 8.26
N ALA A 102 -0.83 -1.93 8.55
CA ALA A 102 -0.73 -2.98 7.55
C ALA A 102 -1.45 -4.25 8.02
N THR A 103 -1.74 -5.16 7.10
CA THR A 103 -2.36 -6.46 7.42
C THR A 103 -1.77 -7.58 6.58
N ASP A 104 -1.63 -8.77 7.17
CA ASP A 104 -1.36 -10.02 6.45
C ASP A 104 -2.65 -10.85 6.23
N GLY A 105 -3.81 -10.28 6.56
CA GLY A 105 -5.12 -10.93 6.55
C GLY A 105 -5.47 -11.68 7.84
N THR A 106 -4.48 -11.97 8.69
CA THR A 106 -4.64 -12.63 10.00
C THR A 106 -4.50 -11.64 11.15
N TYR A 107 -3.48 -10.78 11.10
CA TYR A 107 -3.15 -9.78 12.10
C TYR A 107 -3.01 -8.40 11.49
N PHE A 108 -3.18 -7.37 12.33
CA PHE A 108 -2.83 -6.01 11.97
C PHE A 108 -1.47 -5.66 12.52
N TYR A 109 -0.76 -4.81 11.81
CA TYR A 109 0.57 -4.34 12.16
C TYR A 109 0.58 -2.83 12.16
N SER A 110 1.33 -2.24 13.07
CA SER A 110 1.62 -0.82 13.03
C SER A 110 2.99 -0.52 13.61
N TRP A 111 3.64 0.49 13.05
CA TRP A 111 4.92 0.97 13.54
C TRP A 111 4.73 2.07 14.58
N ALA A 112 5.20 1.81 15.80
CA ALA A 112 5.19 2.78 16.87
C ALA A 112 6.32 3.80 16.67
N TRP A 113 5.96 5.01 16.24
CA TRP A 113 6.91 6.08 15.94
C TRP A 113 7.81 6.45 17.15
N HIS A 114 7.25 6.54 18.35
CA HIS A 114 7.98 7.07 19.50
C HIS A 114 9.09 6.14 19.99
N ASN A 115 8.87 4.82 19.93
CA ASN A 115 9.83 3.82 20.44
C ASN A 115 10.41 2.92 19.33
N GLN A 116 10.12 3.24 18.07
CA GLN A 116 10.64 2.56 16.88
C GLN A 116 10.46 1.03 16.95
N THR A 117 9.24 0.60 17.30
CA THR A 117 8.89 -0.81 17.51
C THR A 117 7.71 -1.22 16.63
N LEU A 118 7.80 -2.39 16.01
CA LEU A 118 6.67 -3.02 15.34
C LEU A 118 5.74 -3.66 16.37
N TYR A 119 4.46 -3.32 16.29
CA TYR A 119 3.41 -3.98 17.05
C TYR A 119 2.53 -4.80 16.11
N ARG A 120 2.09 -5.96 16.62
CA ARG A 120 1.07 -6.82 16.02
C ARG A 120 -0.18 -6.79 16.89
N PHE A 121 -1.34 -6.71 16.26
CA PHE A 121 -2.65 -6.65 16.90
C PHE A 121 -3.59 -7.69 16.31
N ASP A 122 -4.66 -7.99 17.04
CA ASP A 122 -5.81 -8.69 16.49
C ASP A 122 -6.55 -7.80 15.46
N LYS A 123 -7.45 -8.39 14.68
CA LYS A 123 -8.20 -7.72 13.58
C LYS A 123 -9.19 -6.64 14.02
N ASN A 124 -9.19 -6.30 15.29
CA ASN A 124 -9.95 -5.23 15.94
C ASN A 124 -9.02 -4.23 16.65
N TRP A 125 -7.72 -4.22 16.31
CA TRP A 125 -6.69 -3.41 16.94
C TRP A 125 -6.49 -3.66 18.45
N ALA A 126 -6.98 -4.79 18.98
CA ALA A 126 -6.77 -5.19 20.36
C ALA A 126 -5.50 -6.02 20.54
N ASN A 127 -5.15 -6.30 21.81
CA ASN A 127 -4.10 -7.25 22.21
C ASN A 127 -2.73 -6.99 21.56
N GLY A 128 -2.37 -5.71 21.41
CA GLY A 128 -1.11 -5.28 20.82
C GLY A 128 0.11 -5.92 21.47
N THR A 129 0.92 -6.60 20.68
CA THR A 129 2.15 -7.30 21.09
C THR A 129 3.34 -6.73 20.31
N ALA A 130 4.38 -6.28 21.01
CA ALA A 130 5.63 -5.87 20.37
C ALA A 130 6.33 -7.08 19.74
N LEU A 131 6.79 -6.95 18.49
CA LEU A 131 7.52 -8.01 17.78
C LEU A 131 9.02 -7.74 17.78
N PHE A 132 9.44 -6.59 17.27
CA PHE A 132 10.84 -6.17 17.26
C PHE A 132 10.96 -4.65 17.23
N GLY A 133 12.09 -4.13 17.70
CA GLY A 133 12.46 -2.71 17.61
C GLY A 133 13.69 -2.50 16.74
N LEU A 134 13.78 -1.32 16.13
CA LEU A 134 14.93 -0.91 15.33
C LEU A 134 15.52 0.40 15.86
N SER A 135 16.84 0.52 15.88
CA SER A 135 17.55 1.74 16.27
C SER A 135 17.94 2.61 15.07
N GLY A 136 18.34 3.85 15.35
CA GLY A 136 19.00 4.75 14.41
C GLY A 136 18.04 5.60 13.57
N LYS A 137 17.42 4.99 12.56
CA LYS A 137 16.52 5.70 11.64
C LYS A 137 15.12 5.79 12.22
N SER A 138 14.48 6.95 12.07
CA SER A 138 13.06 7.06 12.39
C SER A 138 12.24 6.55 11.20
N ARG A 139 11.20 5.77 11.48
CA ARG A 139 10.28 5.22 10.46
C ARG A 139 8.86 5.60 10.82
N LEU A 140 8.00 5.78 9.82
CA LEU A 140 6.61 6.20 10.03
C LEU A 140 5.59 5.26 9.42
N ALA A 141 5.74 4.98 8.13
CA ALA A 141 4.74 4.28 7.36
C ALA A 141 5.11 2.80 7.19
N ILE A 142 4.10 1.96 6.99
CA ILE A 142 4.24 0.50 6.96
C ILE A 142 3.27 -0.10 5.95
N THR A 143 3.70 -1.11 5.20
CA THR A 143 2.80 -1.96 4.41
C THR A 143 3.34 -3.40 4.34
N TYR A 144 2.47 -4.36 4.07
CA TYR A 144 2.82 -5.78 4.02
C TYR A 144 3.09 -6.27 2.60
N ASP A 145 4.14 -7.08 2.45
CA ASP A 145 4.46 -7.78 1.20
C ASP A 145 4.12 -9.27 1.34
N PRO A 146 2.99 -9.72 0.73
CA PRO A 146 2.58 -11.12 0.82
C PRO A 146 3.49 -12.08 0.04
N THR A 147 4.36 -11.58 -0.85
CA THR A 147 5.16 -12.45 -1.72
C THR A 147 6.33 -13.11 -0.99
N ASN A 148 6.78 -12.52 0.10
CA ASN A 148 7.90 -13.00 0.91
C ASN A 148 7.65 -12.86 2.43
N ASN A 149 6.41 -12.59 2.84
CA ASN A 149 5.98 -12.48 4.23
C ASN A 149 6.83 -11.46 5.02
N SER A 150 6.80 -10.22 4.56
CA SER A 150 7.67 -9.16 5.06
C SER A 150 6.94 -7.82 5.14
N LEU A 151 7.57 -6.82 5.75
CA LEU A 151 7.01 -5.47 5.89
C LEU A 151 7.95 -4.44 5.28
N TRP A 152 7.38 -3.59 4.44
CA TRP A 152 8.05 -2.39 3.98
C TRP A 152 7.82 -1.26 4.98
N LEU A 153 8.88 -0.55 5.33
CA LEU A 153 8.86 0.62 6.19
C LEU A 153 9.46 1.81 5.45
N SER A 154 8.82 2.98 5.55
CA SER A 154 9.41 4.22 5.07
C SER A 154 10.17 4.94 6.18
N GLY A 155 11.37 5.42 5.84
CA GLY A 155 12.14 6.32 6.69
C GLY A 155 11.52 7.71 6.73
N TYR A 156 11.58 8.34 7.90
CA TYR A 156 11.18 9.73 8.14
C TYR A 156 12.33 10.47 8.81
N ASN A 157 12.57 11.72 8.40
CA ASN A 157 13.74 12.52 8.80
C ASN A 157 15.10 11.81 8.62
N ASP A 158 15.18 10.84 7.70
CA ASP A 158 16.44 10.25 7.26
C ASP A 158 16.93 11.02 6.03
N ALA A 159 18.18 11.49 6.04
CA ALA A 159 18.80 12.20 4.93
C ALA A 159 18.81 11.39 3.62
N SER A 160 18.68 10.07 3.69
CA SER A 160 18.66 9.18 2.52
C SER A 160 17.26 8.73 2.08
N TYR A 161 16.19 9.20 2.74
CA TYR A 161 14.78 8.87 2.45
C TYR A 161 14.58 7.41 2.02
N THR A 162 14.92 6.45 2.89
CA THR A 162 14.96 5.04 2.47
C THR A 162 13.63 4.33 2.65
N MET A 163 13.28 3.47 1.68
CA MET A 163 12.33 2.38 1.84
C MET A 163 13.10 1.12 2.23
N GLN A 164 12.62 0.42 3.26
CA GLN A 164 13.31 -0.73 3.82
C GLN A 164 12.35 -1.91 4.00
N ASN A 165 12.74 -3.08 3.52
CA ASN A 165 11.96 -4.30 3.69
C ASN A 165 12.55 -5.16 4.81
N TYR A 166 11.75 -5.51 5.80
CA TYR A 166 12.16 -6.33 6.94
C TYR A 166 11.32 -7.60 7.03
N THR A 167 11.95 -8.69 7.47
CA THR A 167 11.21 -9.86 7.96
C THR A 167 10.33 -9.47 9.15
N LEU A 168 9.30 -10.27 9.46
CA LEU A 168 8.49 -10.08 10.67
C LEU A 168 9.27 -10.28 11.98
N SER A 169 10.51 -10.78 11.90
CA SER A 169 11.46 -10.89 13.01
C SER A 169 12.49 -9.74 13.08
N GLY A 170 12.41 -8.76 12.17
CA GLY A 170 13.23 -7.55 12.21
C GLY A 170 14.58 -7.64 11.47
N SER A 171 14.78 -8.65 10.62
CA SER A 171 15.97 -8.72 9.76
C SER A 171 15.75 -7.94 8.47
N LEU A 172 16.67 -7.04 8.11
CA LEU A 172 16.61 -6.29 6.85
C LEU A 172 16.83 -7.25 5.67
N ILE A 173 15.90 -7.24 4.72
CA ILE A 173 15.96 -8.01 3.47
C ILE A 173 16.58 -7.16 2.36
N THR A 174 16.03 -5.96 2.15
CA THR A 174 16.48 -5.03 1.10
C THR A 174 16.14 -3.59 1.48
N SER A 175 16.78 -2.63 0.81
CA SER A 175 16.44 -1.21 0.94
C SER A 175 16.87 -0.43 -0.29
N PHE A 176 16.19 0.68 -0.55
CA PHE A 176 16.56 1.65 -1.58
C PHE A 176 16.20 3.07 -1.13
N SER A 177 16.83 4.07 -1.72
CA SER A 177 16.48 5.48 -1.53
C SER A 177 15.36 5.90 -2.47
N VAL A 178 14.46 6.75 -1.99
CA VAL A 178 13.45 7.42 -2.83
C VAL A 178 13.85 8.87 -3.10
N ALA A 179 13.25 9.46 -4.14
CA ALA A 179 13.58 10.80 -4.62
C ALA A 179 13.28 11.92 -3.62
N ASP A 180 12.23 11.76 -2.80
CA ASP A 180 11.69 12.85 -1.99
C ASP A 180 11.33 12.39 -0.58
N TYR A 181 11.09 13.38 0.28
CA TYR A 181 10.58 13.18 1.62
C TYR A 181 9.19 12.51 1.62
N ASN A 182 9.11 11.32 2.22
CA ASN A 182 7.86 10.60 2.47
C ASN A 182 7.29 11.02 3.84
N THR A 183 6.04 11.50 3.87
CA THR A 183 5.33 11.80 5.14
C THR A 183 4.55 10.64 5.71
N GLY A 184 4.10 9.70 4.88
CA GLY A 184 3.21 8.63 5.28
C GLY A 184 2.43 8.01 4.13
N GLY A 185 1.50 7.14 4.50
CA GLY A 185 0.67 6.38 3.58
C GLY A 185 1.47 5.44 2.68
N LEU A 186 2.47 4.76 3.23
CA LEU A 186 3.15 3.75 2.43
C LEU A 186 2.19 2.57 2.26
N ALA A 187 1.88 2.19 1.02
CA ALA A 187 0.98 1.07 0.75
C ALA A 187 1.44 0.24 -0.44
N MET A 188 1.22 -1.07 -0.40
CA MET A 188 1.44 -1.99 -1.51
C MET A 188 0.18 -2.07 -2.37
N ASP A 189 0.26 -1.71 -3.65
CA ASP A 189 -0.82 -2.02 -4.58
C ASP A 189 -0.74 -3.50 -4.95
N TYR A 190 -1.60 -4.32 -4.34
CA TYR A 190 -1.61 -5.78 -4.54
C TYR A 190 -1.99 -6.19 -5.98
N ASN A 191 -2.53 -5.27 -6.80
CA ASN A 191 -2.88 -5.57 -8.18
C ASN A 191 -1.66 -5.65 -9.11
N ASP A 192 -0.58 -4.93 -8.80
CA ASP A 192 0.64 -4.91 -9.61
C ASP A 192 1.95 -5.10 -8.81
N GLY A 193 1.86 -5.22 -7.49
CA GLY A 193 2.99 -5.47 -6.60
C GLY A 193 3.97 -4.30 -6.51
N THR A 194 3.44 -3.07 -6.62
CA THR A 194 4.22 -1.82 -6.52
C THR A 194 3.93 -1.08 -5.22
N LEU A 195 4.89 -0.24 -4.81
CA LEU A 195 4.78 0.56 -3.60
C LEU A 195 4.32 1.98 -3.95
N TRP A 196 3.31 2.46 -3.25
CA TRP A 196 2.82 3.82 -3.33
C TRP A 196 3.08 4.56 -2.02
N TYR A 197 3.36 5.86 -2.11
CA TYR A 197 3.36 6.73 -0.94
C TYR A 197 3.03 8.18 -1.30
N SER A 198 2.63 8.94 -0.29
CA SER A 198 2.36 10.38 -0.40
C SER A 198 3.61 11.23 -0.18
N VAL A 199 3.86 12.15 -1.10
CA VAL A 199 4.95 13.12 -0.97
C VAL A 199 4.52 14.22 -0.01
N SER A 200 5.41 14.59 0.90
CA SER A 200 5.14 15.60 1.93
C SER A 200 4.63 16.93 1.39
N GLY A 201 3.61 17.46 2.05
CA GLY A 201 3.16 18.85 1.86
C GLY A 201 2.31 19.10 0.61
N GLY A 202 1.88 18.06 -0.09
CA GLY A 202 1.04 18.23 -1.28
C GLY A 202 0.20 17.01 -1.64
N GLU A 203 -0.34 17.05 -2.86
CA GLU A 203 -1.23 16.04 -3.45
C GLU A 203 -0.48 15.11 -4.42
N THR A 204 0.84 15.03 -4.27
CA THR A 204 1.72 14.26 -5.15
C THR A 204 1.97 12.88 -4.56
N PHE A 205 1.89 11.85 -5.40
CA PHE A 205 2.14 10.47 -5.05
C PHE A 205 3.20 9.89 -5.99
N ARG A 206 3.97 8.94 -5.46
CA ARG A 206 5.00 8.23 -6.21
C ARG A 206 4.71 6.74 -6.18
N GLN A 207 4.94 6.10 -7.32
CA GLN A 207 4.93 4.65 -7.46
C GLN A 207 6.35 4.15 -7.65
N TYR A 208 6.77 3.18 -6.85
CA TYR A 208 8.07 2.53 -6.98
C TYR A 208 7.88 1.03 -7.19
N SER A 209 8.78 0.43 -7.98
CA SER A 209 8.98 -1.01 -7.91
C SER A 209 9.55 -1.40 -6.54
N ARG A 210 9.40 -2.67 -6.16
CA ARG A 210 10.01 -3.24 -4.95
C ARG A 210 11.55 -3.30 -4.99
N THR A 211 12.15 -3.00 -6.14
CA THR A 211 13.60 -2.89 -6.32
C THR A 211 14.09 -1.44 -6.34
N GLY A 212 13.19 -0.47 -6.18
CA GLY A 212 13.53 0.96 -6.07
C GLY A 212 13.50 1.75 -7.37
N THR A 213 12.95 1.21 -8.45
CA THR A 213 12.74 1.98 -9.70
C THR A 213 11.50 2.86 -9.55
N LEU A 214 11.64 4.17 -9.72
CA LEU A 214 10.49 5.07 -9.83
C LEU A 214 9.72 4.77 -11.12
N LEU A 215 8.46 4.38 -11.00
CA LEU A 215 7.60 4.01 -12.12
C LEU A 215 6.71 5.17 -12.54
N GLN A 216 6.12 5.87 -11.57
CA GLN A 216 5.18 6.94 -11.83
C GLN A 216 5.25 8.06 -10.80
N THR A 217 4.81 9.24 -11.22
CA THR A 217 4.56 10.39 -10.36
C THR A 217 3.26 11.02 -10.80
N VAL A 218 2.37 11.22 -9.85
CA VAL A 218 1.00 11.67 -10.12
C VAL A 218 0.60 12.72 -9.11
N THR A 219 -0.13 13.73 -9.55
CA THR A 219 -0.76 14.71 -8.67
C THR A 219 -2.26 14.48 -8.71
N ILE A 220 -2.82 14.04 -7.59
CA ILE A 220 -4.24 13.67 -7.47
C ILE A 220 -4.98 14.81 -6.75
N SER A 221 -5.51 15.75 -7.53
CA SER A 221 -6.19 16.92 -6.98
C SER A 221 -7.39 16.56 -6.12
N GLY A 222 -7.50 17.21 -4.95
CA GLY A 222 -8.54 16.98 -3.97
C GLY A 222 -8.19 15.94 -2.91
N ALA A 223 -7.04 15.26 -3.00
CA ALA A 223 -6.56 14.35 -1.95
C ALA A 223 -6.13 15.10 -0.67
N GLY A 224 -5.95 16.42 -0.76
CA GLY A 224 -5.50 17.25 0.36
C GLY A 224 -4.02 17.07 0.67
N SER A 225 -3.59 17.63 1.80
CA SER A 225 -2.20 17.55 2.25
C SER A 225 -2.10 16.84 3.59
N GLY A 226 -0.87 16.40 3.93
CA GLY A 226 -0.59 15.72 5.18
C GLY A 226 -1.29 14.36 5.25
N ILE A 227 -0.99 13.49 4.30
CA ILE A 227 -1.42 12.09 4.32
C ILE A 227 -0.41 11.30 5.16
N TRP A 228 -0.90 10.58 6.17
CA TRP A 228 -0.06 9.87 7.14
C TRP A 228 -0.33 8.37 7.18
N GLY A 229 -1.60 7.99 7.02
CA GLY A 229 -2.01 6.60 6.86
C GLY A 229 -2.41 6.32 5.42
N GLY A 230 -2.17 5.09 4.95
CA GLY A 230 -2.51 4.70 3.60
C GLY A 230 -2.47 3.20 3.41
N GLU A 231 -3.51 2.62 2.83
CA GLU A 231 -3.54 1.18 2.59
C GLU A 231 -4.40 0.84 1.35
N PHE A 232 -3.99 -0.18 0.60
CA PHE A 232 -4.84 -0.77 -0.43
C PHE A 232 -5.66 -1.90 0.19
N LYS A 233 -6.81 -2.20 -0.40
CA LYS A 233 -7.58 -3.38 0.01
C LYS A 233 -6.71 -4.63 -0.09
N PHE A 234 -6.40 -5.22 1.05
CA PHE A 234 -5.56 -6.41 1.14
C PHE A 234 -6.16 -7.54 0.33
N ASN A 235 -5.34 -8.08 -0.57
CA ASN A 235 -5.65 -9.25 -1.34
C ASN A 235 -4.42 -10.16 -1.38
N SER A 236 -4.53 -11.34 -0.76
CA SER A 236 -3.44 -12.33 -0.73
C SER A 236 -3.31 -13.12 -2.03
N THR A 237 -4.22 -12.93 -3.01
CA THR A 237 -4.05 -13.54 -4.33
C THR A 237 -2.93 -12.81 -5.06
N VAL A 238 -1.73 -13.40 -5.04
CA VAL A 238 -0.60 -12.96 -5.87
C VAL A 238 -1.07 -13.01 -7.34
N PRO A 239 -1.07 -11.90 -8.08
CA PRO A 239 -1.41 -11.92 -9.50
C PRO A 239 -0.51 -12.93 -10.21
N GLU A 240 -1.12 -13.87 -10.94
CA GLU A 240 -0.34 -14.81 -11.74
C GLU A 240 0.54 -14.01 -12.71
N PRO A 241 1.86 -14.30 -12.76
CA PRO A 241 2.76 -13.50 -13.58
C PRO A 241 2.35 -13.57 -15.04
N SER A 242 2.48 -12.46 -15.76
CA SER A 242 2.21 -12.32 -17.20
C SER A 242 2.96 -13.34 -18.07
N SER A 243 3.94 -14.06 -17.50
CA SER A 243 4.55 -15.25 -18.06
C SER A 243 3.55 -16.36 -18.43
N LEU A 244 2.42 -16.51 -17.72
CA LEU A 244 1.40 -17.51 -18.09
C LEU A 244 0.64 -17.09 -19.35
N ALA A 245 0.32 -15.80 -19.50
CA ALA A 245 -0.25 -15.27 -20.75
C ALA A 245 0.75 -15.43 -21.92
N MET A 246 2.03 -15.16 -21.69
CA MET A 246 3.09 -15.41 -22.67
C MET A 246 3.23 -16.90 -23.01
N LEU A 247 3.18 -17.79 -22.03
CA LEU A 247 3.22 -19.24 -22.25
C LEU A 247 2.05 -19.68 -23.12
N PHE A 248 0.83 -19.21 -22.84
CA PHE A 248 -0.34 -19.49 -23.68
C PHE A 248 -0.16 -18.98 -25.10
N LEU A 249 0.38 -17.78 -25.32
CA LEU A 249 0.67 -17.26 -26.66
C LEU A 249 1.75 -18.07 -27.39
N THR A 250 2.78 -18.53 -26.68
CA THR A 250 3.83 -19.41 -27.26
C THR A 250 3.29 -20.79 -27.63
N LEU A 251 2.41 -21.37 -26.80
CA LEU A 251 1.76 -22.66 -27.09
C LEU A 251 0.76 -22.54 -28.25
N LEU A 252 -0.01 -21.45 -28.30
CA LEU A 252 -0.97 -21.18 -29.37
C LEU A 252 -0.25 -21.02 -30.72
N SER A 253 0.84 -20.24 -30.74
CA SER A 253 1.67 -20.09 -31.94
C SER A 253 2.26 -21.43 -32.38
N TRP A 254 2.81 -22.24 -31.48
CA TRP A 254 3.32 -23.57 -31.82
C TRP A 254 2.25 -24.48 -32.43
N PHE A 255 1.02 -24.48 -31.89
CA PHE A 255 -0.08 -25.29 -32.41
C PHE A 255 -0.47 -24.91 -33.85
N PHE A 256 -0.48 -23.61 -34.18
CA PHE A 256 -0.77 -23.14 -35.54
C PHE A 256 0.37 -23.40 -36.54
N PHE A 257 1.63 -23.50 -36.08
CA PHE A 257 2.76 -23.83 -36.94
C PHE A 257 2.93 -25.34 -37.18
N ARG A 258 2.43 -26.20 -36.29
CA ARG A 258 2.59 -27.66 -36.41
C ARG A 258 1.63 -28.31 -37.42
N ASN A 259 0.45 -27.74 -37.65
CA ASN A 259 -0.55 -28.28 -38.59
C ASN A 259 -0.31 -27.92 -40.07
N LYS A 260 0.89 -27.42 -40.41
CA LYS A 260 1.28 -27.04 -41.78
C LYS A 260 2.38 -27.92 -42.39
N GLN A 261 2.74 -29.03 -41.74
CA GLN A 261 3.56 -30.09 -42.33
C GLN A 261 2.71 -31.33 -42.59
#